data_AF-A0A7S4PAJ1-F1
#
_entry.id   AF-A0A7S4PAJ1-F1
#
_cell.length_a   1.000
_cell.length_b   1.000
_cell.length_c   1.000
_cell.angle_alpha   90.00
_cell.angle_beta   90.00
_cell.angle_gamma   90.00
#
_symmetry.space_group_name_H-M   'P 1'
#
loop_
_entity.id
_entity.type
_entity.pdbx_description
1 polymer ?
#
loop_
_entity_poly.entity_id
_entity_poly.type
_entity_poly.pdbx_seq_one_letter_code
_entity_poly.pdbx_strand_id
1 'polypeptide(L)'
;VCIDKKDKDNKTLIITNTSKVPIFCVSVDGDLSSPILEDALIFGTATSASIQFGCPDKLQLWKKTLEKIIQGLPPWGYVEKPHFPYFRKGSKVQDVSFLKILLDRIFADIQTSEAFQADIHKTIKKKIDALLLPSFVGPIVIEKIDTGKSFVELDKCAFQKSAVKDKKDEFLMQLSGKYQGGGGVDLSTELIFTENLRISLDICVRMKYVEGVLNVFAPHQKGELWSLYLPRPPNPSTFAADVNIKIGGLNVCFLIPGLKTFLNSCVYRAIGFVLTWPGRVTLCLPFPGRKFDPEPEPYEAKMKIKRIGPRRQRPTDSDDTRNIERKFIIGRFFEQIFWKKDVDVVDELFAQEATITGLMPYFYAGKWEVMGRNEMKKAVTHILNAFSDLRFTIVDLEIPRPNFGDPNIVHCRFNLRAKHDADNFWGIPSTGKRIILEGILFTELNKDNFIVDQNWYWAPSSLLALFPKMVGPEEVELEKKIKEGEEKRADFPFFRGLSYVMAENQS
;
A
#
# COMPACT_ATOMS: atom_id res chain seq x y z
N VAL A 1 -4.89 0.07 29.96
CA VAL A 1 -6.21 -0.10 30.61
C VAL A 1 -5.99 -0.48 32.05
N CYS A 2 -6.47 0.30 33.02
CA CYS A 2 -6.39 -0.06 34.44
C CYS A 2 -7.79 -0.50 34.90
N ILE A 3 -7.87 -1.67 35.53
CA ILE A 3 -9.07 -2.13 36.23
C ILE A 3 -8.92 -1.67 37.67
N ASP A 4 -9.56 -0.57 38.04
CA ASP A 4 -9.44 -0.02 39.39
C ASP A 4 -10.41 -0.73 40.34
N LYS A 5 -9.90 -1.21 41.47
CA LYS A 5 -10.71 -1.90 42.49
C LYS A 5 -11.14 -0.88 43.53
N LYS A 6 -12.43 -0.53 43.54
CA LYS A 6 -13.24 -0.39 44.77
C LYS A 6 -14.69 -0.01 44.43
N ASP A 7 -15.55 -1.01 44.53
CA ASP A 7 -16.91 -0.82 45.01
C ASP A 7 -17.15 -1.91 46.06
N LYS A 8 -17.71 -1.55 47.22
CA LYS A 8 -17.79 -2.47 48.39
C LYS A 8 -18.64 -3.72 48.11
N ASP A 9 -19.45 -3.68 47.05
CA ASP A 9 -20.46 -4.69 46.76
C ASP A 9 -20.10 -5.60 45.56
N ASN A 10 -18.90 -5.50 44.98
CA ASN A 10 -18.44 -6.33 43.84
C ASN A 10 -19.34 -6.30 42.58
N LYS A 11 -20.19 -5.27 42.41
CA LYS A 11 -21.13 -5.18 41.27
C LYS A 11 -20.69 -4.27 40.12
N THR A 12 -19.65 -3.46 40.33
CA THR A 12 -19.24 -2.44 39.36
C THR A 12 -17.82 -2.69 38.86
N LEU A 13 -17.64 -2.80 37.54
CA LEU A 13 -16.33 -2.78 36.89
C LEU A 13 -16.07 -1.38 36.34
N ILE A 14 -15.05 -0.70 36.86
CA ILE A 14 -14.60 0.59 36.33
C ILE A 14 -13.40 0.32 35.44
N ILE A 15 -13.54 0.61 34.15
CA ILE A 15 -12.47 0.53 33.18
C ILE A 15 -11.96 1.95 32.95
N THR A 16 -10.80 2.25 33.54
CA THR A 16 -10.17 3.57 33.39
C THR A 16 -9.13 3.50 32.29
N ASN A 17 -9.30 4.36 31.28
CA ASN A 17 -8.35 4.49 30.21
C ASN A 17 -7.28 5.50 30.59
N THR A 18 -6.08 5.00 30.87
CA THR A 18 -4.91 5.83 31.23
C THR A 18 -4.17 6.38 30.01
N SER A 19 -4.60 6.03 28.80
CA SER A 19 -4.04 6.52 27.53
C SER A 19 -5.00 7.51 26.86
N LYS A 20 -4.48 8.49 26.11
CA LYS A 20 -5.30 9.46 25.34
C LYS A 20 -5.95 8.86 24.08
N VAL A 21 -5.98 7.54 23.94
CA VAL A 21 -6.57 6.83 22.79
C VAL A 21 -7.95 6.32 23.21
N PRO A 22 -9.06 6.66 22.52
CA PRO A 22 -10.41 6.30 22.96
C PRO A 22 -10.62 4.78 22.99
N ILE A 23 -11.37 4.30 23.99
CA ILE A 23 -11.86 2.92 24.09
C ILE A 23 -13.39 2.97 24.18
N PHE A 24 -14.07 2.19 23.35
CA PHE A 24 -15.55 2.15 23.29
C PHE A 24 -16.10 1.07 24.23
N CYS A 25 -17.19 1.38 24.94
CA CYS A 25 -17.99 0.37 25.65
C CYS A 25 -19.46 0.79 25.61
N VAL A 26 -20.33 -0.11 25.17
CA VAL A 26 -21.79 0.04 25.24
C VAL A 26 -22.26 -0.61 26.53
N SER A 27 -23.04 0.11 27.34
CA SER A 27 -23.80 -0.48 28.45
C SER A 27 -25.07 -1.09 27.88
N VAL A 28 -25.25 -2.40 28.05
CA VAL A 28 -26.49 -3.11 27.66
C VAL A 28 -27.02 -3.82 28.91
N ASP A 29 -28.17 -3.36 29.40
CA ASP A 29 -29.02 -4.15 30.29
C ASP A 29 -30.00 -4.95 29.42
N GLY A 30 -29.67 -6.22 29.14
CA GLY A 30 -30.51 -7.10 28.32
C GLY A 30 -29.88 -8.47 28.04
N ASP A 31 -30.73 -9.47 27.80
CA ASP A 31 -30.36 -10.88 27.61
C ASP A 31 -29.63 -11.15 26.28
N LEU A 32 -28.70 -12.11 26.31
CA LEU A 32 -27.48 -12.17 25.48
C LEU A 32 -27.59 -12.98 24.17
N SER A 33 -28.79 -13.15 23.59
CA SER A 33 -28.97 -14.02 22.41
C SER A 33 -28.96 -13.32 21.05
N SER A 34 -28.64 -12.02 20.97
CA SER A 34 -28.72 -11.26 19.71
C SER A 34 -27.35 -11.03 19.03
N PRO A 35 -27.21 -11.32 17.71
CA PRO A 35 -26.00 -11.05 16.91
C PRO A 35 -25.68 -9.56 16.69
N ILE A 36 -26.52 -8.65 17.20
CA ILE A 36 -26.37 -7.18 17.07
C ILE A 36 -25.16 -6.63 17.88
N LEU A 37 -24.62 -7.41 18.83
CA LEU A 37 -23.53 -6.98 19.72
C LEU A 37 -22.14 -6.94 19.08
N GLU A 38 -21.88 -7.67 17.99
CA GLU A 38 -20.59 -7.60 17.28
C GLU A 38 -20.42 -6.28 16.50
N ASP A 39 -21.52 -5.71 15.99
CA ASP A 39 -21.50 -4.50 15.15
C ASP A 39 -21.46 -3.18 15.95
N ALA A 40 -21.83 -3.20 17.23
CA ALA A 40 -21.98 -2.00 18.06
C ALA A 40 -20.65 -1.37 18.56
N LEU A 41 -19.50 -2.00 18.29
CA LEU A 41 -18.20 -1.65 18.84
C LEU A 41 -17.50 -0.43 18.20
N ILE A 42 -18.13 0.32 17.27
CA ILE A 42 -17.37 1.14 16.30
C ILE A 42 -17.38 2.67 16.53
N PHE A 43 -18.27 3.33 17.31
CA PHE A 43 -18.24 4.83 17.36
C PHE A 43 -18.67 5.51 18.69
N GLY A 44 -17.83 6.42 19.23
CA GLY A 44 -18.05 7.30 20.42
C GLY A 44 -16.85 7.57 21.40
N THR A 45 -16.51 8.84 21.71
CA THR A 45 -15.31 9.19 22.53
C THR A 45 -15.61 9.33 24.04
N ALA A 46 -15.32 8.29 24.84
CA ALA A 46 -15.41 8.36 26.32
C ALA A 46 -14.07 8.01 27.00
N THR A 47 -13.73 8.73 28.09
CA THR A 47 -12.47 8.56 28.85
C THR A 47 -12.57 7.56 30.02
N SER A 48 -13.78 7.19 30.42
CA SER A 48 -14.06 6.17 31.45
C SER A 48 -15.40 5.51 31.17
N ALA A 49 -15.50 4.19 31.42
CA ALA A 49 -16.75 3.46 31.38
C ALA A 49 -16.94 2.67 32.68
N SER A 50 -18.16 2.71 33.24
CA SER A 50 -18.58 1.83 34.33
C SER A 50 -19.61 0.83 33.80
N ILE A 51 -19.34 -0.45 33.99
CA ILE A 51 -20.31 -1.50 33.69
C ILE A 51 -20.78 -2.07 35.02
N GLN A 52 -22.07 -1.93 35.31
CA GLN A 52 -22.71 -2.59 36.44
C GLN A 52 -23.20 -3.96 36.01
N PHE A 53 -22.88 -4.98 36.79
CA PHE A 53 -23.36 -6.33 36.57
C PHE A 53 -24.31 -6.70 37.72
N GLY A 54 -25.52 -7.14 37.37
CA GLY A 54 -26.49 -7.64 38.35
C GLY A 54 -26.07 -8.96 39.03
N CYS A 55 -25.05 -9.66 38.51
CA CYS A 55 -24.58 -10.94 39.02
C CYS A 55 -23.04 -10.99 39.12
N PRO A 56 -22.46 -11.30 40.30
CA PRO A 56 -21.01 -11.39 40.50
C PRO A 56 -20.29 -12.41 39.61
N ASP A 57 -20.95 -13.50 39.24
CA ASP A 57 -20.33 -14.57 38.43
C ASP A 57 -20.13 -14.14 36.98
N LYS A 58 -21.06 -13.34 36.44
CA LYS A 58 -20.93 -12.75 35.09
C LYS A 58 -19.77 -11.76 35.02
N LEU A 59 -19.51 -11.04 36.12
CA LEU A 59 -18.36 -10.12 36.23
C LEU A 59 -17.02 -10.88 36.15
N GLN A 60 -16.90 -12.04 36.82
CA GLN A 60 -15.69 -12.84 36.77
C GLN A 60 -15.45 -13.44 35.37
N LEU A 61 -16.51 -13.90 34.71
CA LEU A 61 -16.42 -14.38 33.33
C LEU A 61 -15.98 -13.27 32.38
N TRP A 62 -16.57 -12.07 32.49
CA TRP A 62 -16.18 -10.90 31.69
C TRP A 62 -14.74 -10.47 31.91
N LYS A 63 -14.27 -10.46 33.16
CA LYS A 63 -12.85 -10.19 33.48
C LYS A 63 -11.93 -11.17 32.76
N LYS A 64 -12.23 -12.46 32.85
CA LYS A 64 -11.42 -13.52 32.22
C LYS A 64 -11.43 -13.41 30.69
N THR A 65 -12.55 -13.02 30.09
CA THR A 65 -12.68 -12.78 28.64
C THR A 65 -11.89 -11.54 28.21
N LEU A 66 -12.01 -10.43 28.93
CA LEU A 66 -11.23 -9.21 28.65
C LEU A 66 -9.72 -9.45 28.82
N GLU A 67 -9.31 -10.17 29.86
CA GLU A 67 -7.92 -10.57 30.05
C GLU A 67 -7.40 -11.41 28.88
N LYS A 68 -8.17 -12.38 28.40
CA LYS A 68 -7.84 -13.17 27.19
C LYS A 68 -7.75 -12.31 25.93
N ILE A 69 -8.69 -11.39 25.72
CA ILE A 69 -8.66 -10.48 24.57
C ILE A 69 -7.41 -9.59 24.65
N ILE A 70 -7.12 -9.00 25.81
CA ILE A 70 -5.94 -8.16 26.02
C ILE A 70 -4.64 -8.96 25.83
N GLN A 71 -4.58 -10.21 26.28
CA GLN A 71 -3.43 -11.12 26.08
C GLN A 71 -3.29 -11.59 24.63
N GLY A 72 -4.39 -11.67 23.87
CA GLY A 72 -4.40 -12.02 22.45
C GLY A 72 -4.18 -10.84 21.50
N LEU A 73 -4.25 -9.60 22.00
CA LEU A 73 -3.89 -8.42 21.22
C LEU A 73 -2.38 -8.44 20.96
N PRO A 74 -1.94 -8.20 19.71
CA PRO A 74 -0.52 -8.25 19.39
C PRO A 74 0.26 -7.13 20.13
N PRO A 75 1.56 -7.32 20.40
CA PRO A 75 2.34 -6.52 21.36
C PRO A 75 2.43 -5.00 21.07
N TRP A 76 1.93 -4.53 19.94
CA TRP A 76 1.77 -3.10 19.63
C TRP A 76 0.62 -2.42 20.41
N GLY A 77 -0.20 -3.16 21.16
CA GLY A 77 -1.29 -2.62 21.99
C GLY A 77 -0.85 -1.89 23.27
N TYR A 78 0.41 -2.02 23.66
CA TYR A 78 1.01 -1.21 24.72
C TYR A 78 1.64 0.04 24.11
N VAL A 79 0.87 1.12 24.01
CA VAL A 79 1.47 2.45 23.93
C VAL A 79 1.99 2.77 25.33
N GLU A 80 3.19 2.28 25.65
CA GLU A 80 4.07 3.01 26.55
C GLU A 80 3.98 4.48 26.13
N LYS A 81 3.83 5.41 27.09
CA LYS A 81 3.97 6.85 26.83
C LYS A 81 5.01 7.00 25.75
N PRO A 82 4.71 7.56 24.56
CA PRO A 82 5.64 7.49 23.47
C PRO A 82 6.86 8.29 23.90
N HIS A 83 7.85 7.57 24.42
CA HIS A 83 9.21 8.03 24.55
C HIS A 83 9.63 8.11 23.11
N PHE A 84 9.36 9.27 22.53
CA PHE A 84 9.79 9.66 21.20
C PHE A 84 11.21 10.21 21.36
N PRO A 85 12.29 9.42 21.16
CA PRO A 85 13.53 10.03 20.73
C PRO A 85 13.29 10.43 19.27
N TYR A 86 12.64 11.57 19.05
CA TYR A 86 12.50 12.19 17.73
C TYR A 86 13.87 12.41 17.06
N PHE A 87 14.92 12.43 17.89
CA PHE A 87 16.31 12.53 17.48
C PHE A 87 17.09 11.30 17.93
N ARG A 88 18.04 10.84 17.12
CA ARG A 88 18.97 9.77 17.52
C ARG A 88 19.62 10.13 18.87
N LYS A 89 19.68 9.16 19.79
CA LYS A 89 20.33 9.31 21.10
C LYS A 89 21.74 9.88 20.91
N GLY A 90 22.01 11.02 21.54
CA GLY A 90 23.29 11.75 21.43
C GLY A 90 23.34 12.89 20.41
N SER A 91 22.28 13.13 19.63
CA SER A 91 22.23 14.29 18.74
C SER A 91 22.10 15.58 19.54
N LYS A 92 22.87 16.62 19.19
CA LYS A 92 22.71 17.96 19.78
C LYS A 92 21.42 18.57 19.23
N VAL A 93 20.44 18.77 20.10
CA VAL A 93 19.16 19.40 19.76
C VAL A 93 19.32 20.92 19.91
N GLN A 94 18.84 21.68 18.93
CA GLN A 94 18.86 23.14 18.93
C GLN A 94 17.45 23.70 18.75
N ASP A 95 17.22 24.87 19.34
CA ASP A 95 16.01 25.66 19.12
C ASP A 95 16.04 26.30 17.72
N VAL A 96 14.90 26.31 17.03
CA VAL A 96 14.77 26.86 15.67
C VAL A 96 13.74 27.98 15.56
N SER A 97 13.52 28.73 16.64
CA SER A 97 12.57 29.85 16.66
C SER A 97 12.87 30.90 15.58
N PHE A 98 14.15 31.16 15.28
CA PHE A 98 14.52 32.10 14.22
C PHE A 98 14.05 31.63 12.82
N LEU A 99 14.17 30.33 12.54
CA LEU A 99 13.76 29.73 11.27
C LEU A 99 12.25 29.82 11.12
N LYS A 100 11.51 29.62 12.20
CA LYS A 100 10.05 29.82 12.24
C LYS A 100 9.67 31.24 11.81
N ILE A 101 10.29 32.28 12.39
CA ILE A 101 10.00 33.68 12.04
C ILE A 101 10.24 33.94 10.54
N LEU A 102 11.34 33.41 9.99
CA LEU A 102 11.66 33.54 8.56
C LEU A 102 10.63 32.84 7.68
N LEU A 103 10.24 31.60 8.04
CA LEU A 103 9.27 30.83 7.27
C LEU A 103 7.86 31.41 7.37
N ASP A 104 7.45 31.94 8.52
CA ASP A 104 6.19 32.64 8.70
C ASP A 104 6.11 33.88 7.79
N ARG A 105 7.21 34.64 7.68
CA ARG A 105 7.28 35.80 6.77
C ARG A 105 7.17 35.38 5.30
N ILE A 106 7.94 34.37 4.89
CA ILE A 106 7.89 33.84 3.52
C ILE A 106 6.49 33.29 3.21
N PHE A 107 5.85 32.63 4.18
CA PHE A 107 4.51 32.10 4.02
C PHE A 107 3.47 33.20 3.82
N ALA A 108 3.58 34.32 4.53
CA ALA A 108 2.71 35.48 4.30
C ALA A 108 2.85 36.02 2.86
N ASP A 109 4.07 36.10 2.35
CA ASP A 109 4.31 36.53 0.96
C ASP A 109 3.71 35.52 -0.03
N ILE A 110 3.89 34.21 0.23
CA ILE A 110 3.30 33.12 -0.57
C ILE A 110 1.76 33.18 -0.60
N GLN A 111 1.11 33.46 0.53
CA GLN A 111 -0.35 33.56 0.61
C GLN A 111 -0.91 34.63 -0.34
N THR A 112 -0.17 35.74 -0.51
CA THR A 112 -0.57 36.85 -1.39
C THR A 112 -0.20 36.65 -2.86
N SER A 113 0.57 35.62 -3.19
CA SER A 113 1.06 35.37 -4.55
C SER A 113 0.01 34.70 -5.43
N GLU A 114 -0.57 35.44 -6.39
CA GLU A 114 -1.52 34.90 -7.37
C GLU A 114 -0.93 33.75 -8.20
N ALA A 115 0.34 33.88 -8.58
CA ALA A 115 1.05 32.84 -9.35
C ALA A 115 1.12 31.53 -8.56
N PHE A 116 1.42 31.61 -7.26
CA PHE A 116 1.45 30.44 -6.40
C PHE A 116 0.07 29.80 -6.23
N GLN A 117 -0.98 30.62 -6.05
CA GLN A 117 -2.36 30.12 -5.95
C GLN A 117 -2.79 29.40 -7.23
N ALA A 118 -2.44 29.94 -8.40
CA ALA A 118 -2.71 29.31 -9.69
C ALA A 118 -1.98 27.96 -9.85
N ASP A 119 -0.72 27.88 -9.45
CA ASP A 119 0.08 26.65 -9.52
C ASP A 119 -0.39 25.58 -8.55
N ILE A 120 -0.76 25.96 -7.31
CA ILE A 120 -1.41 25.03 -6.38
C ILE A 120 -2.73 24.56 -6.95
N HIS A 121 -3.57 25.46 -7.47
CA HIS A 121 -4.86 25.10 -8.04
C HIS A 121 -4.71 24.08 -9.16
N LYS A 122 -3.79 24.33 -10.10
CA LYS A 122 -3.45 23.40 -11.19
C LYS A 122 -2.97 22.05 -10.67
N THR A 123 -2.13 22.05 -9.63
CA THR A 123 -1.57 20.82 -9.04
C THR A 123 -2.64 19.99 -8.34
N ILE A 124 -3.47 20.63 -7.51
CA ILE A 124 -4.58 19.97 -6.80
C ILE A 124 -5.61 19.45 -7.80
N LYS A 125 -5.99 20.26 -8.80
CA LYS A 125 -6.93 19.84 -9.85
C LYS A 125 -6.44 18.58 -10.56
N LYS A 126 -5.19 18.57 -11.02
CA LYS A 126 -4.58 17.39 -11.65
C LYS A 126 -4.62 16.14 -10.75
N LYS A 127 -4.50 16.31 -9.42
CA LYS A 127 -4.58 15.20 -8.46
C LYS A 127 -6.01 14.72 -8.27
N ILE A 128 -6.98 15.63 -8.21
CA ILE A 128 -8.41 15.31 -8.13
C ILE A 128 -8.88 14.59 -9.39
N ASP A 129 -8.51 15.09 -10.57
CA ASP A 129 -8.86 14.48 -11.88
C ASP A 129 -8.30 13.06 -12.04
N ALA A 130 -7.22 12.72 -11.32
CA ALA A 130 -6.61 11.41 -11.32
C ALA A 130 -7.22 10.43 -10.30
N LEU A 131 -8.17 10.86 -9.46
CA LEU A 131 -8.81 9.99 -8.48
C LEU A 131 -9.79 9.04 -9.16
N LEU A 132 -9.77 7.78 -8.73
CA LEU A 132 -10.83 6.83 -9.04
C LEU A 132 -12.01 7.11 -8.12
N LEU A 133 -13.00 7.84 -8.63
CA LEU A 133 -14.21 8.19 -7.89
C LEU A 133 -15.16 6.99 -7.76
N PRO A 134 -15.81 6.79 -6.61
CA PRO A 134 -16.91 5.83 -6.50
C PRO A 134 -18.03 6.16 -7.50
N SER A 135 -18.74 5.15 -8.00
CA SER A 135 -19.77 5.32 -9.04
C SER A 135 -20.93 6.24 -8.66
N PHE A 136 -21.18 6.42 -7.36
CA PHE A 136 -22.22 7.32 -6.82
C PHE A 136 -21.74 8.77 -6.66
N VAL A 137 -20.49 9.09 -6.99
CA VAL A 137 -19.90 10.43 -6.89
C VAL A 137 -19.62 10.94 -8.30
N GLY A 138 -20.21 12.08 -8.65
CA GLY A 138 -19.97 12.78 -9.90
C GLY A 138 -18.61 13.47 -9.95
N PRO A 139 -18.33 14.25 -11.00
CA PRO A 139 -17.10 15.03 -11.09
C PRO A 139 -16.92 15.95 -9.88
N ILE A 140 -15.68 16.12 -9.44
CA ILE A 140 -15.32 17.03 -8.34
C ILE A 140 -14.77 18.31 -8.95
N VAL A 141 -15.34 19.45 -8.58
CA VAL A 141 -14.91 20.79 -8.98
C VAL A 141 -14.27 21.48 -7.77
N ILE A 142 -13.18 22.22 -7.99
CA ILE A 142 -12.54 23.03 -6.95
C ILE A 142 -13.18 24.43 -6.98
N GLU A 143 -13.83 24.79 -5.88
CA GLU A 143 -14.44 26.12 -5.71
C GLU A 143 -13.42 27.12 -5.13
N LYS A 144 -12.68 26.68 -4.10
CA LYS A 144 -11.73 27.55 -3.40
C LYS A 144 -10.59 26.73 -2.79
N ILE A 145 -9.40 27.31 -2.77
CA ILE A 145 -8.25 26.78 -2.04
C ILE A 145 -7.89 27.76 -0.93
N ASP A 146 -7.69 27.22 0.27
CA ASP A 146 -7.26 27.97 1.45
C ASP A 146 -5.90 27.42 1.86
N THR A 147 -4.86 28.25 1.79
CA THR A 147 -3.50 27.85 2.20
C THR A 147 -3.35 27.71 3.71
N GLY A 148 -4.35 28.15 4.50
CA GLY A 148 -4.32 28.20 5.96
C GLY A 148 -3.78 29.54 6.45
N LYS A 149 -3.85 29.77 7.76
CA LYS A 149 -3.52 31.04 8.43
C LYS A 149 -2.07 31.16 8.88
N SER A 150 -1.38 30.04 9.10
CA SER A 150 -0.02 30.01 9.64
C SER A 150 0.79 28.90 8.99
N PHE A 151 2.12 29.06 9.03
CA PHE A 151 3.03 28.02 8.62
C PHE A 151 3.15 26.92 9.69
N VAL A 152 4.02 25.94 9.44
CA VAL A 152 4.38 24.88 10.39
C VAL A 152 5.13 25.49 11.58
N GLU A 153 4.66 25.21 12.80
CA GLU A 153 5.39 25.52 14.02
C GLU A 153 6.58 24.56 14.14
N LEU A 154 7.80 25.09 14.10
CA LEU A 154 9.02 24.32 14.30
C LEU A 154 9.49 24.50 15.75
N ASP A 155 9.72 23.40 16.46
CA ASP A 155 10.21 23.41 17.85
C ASP A 155 11.72 23.20 17.88
N LYS A 156 12.18 22.05 17.40
CA LYS A 156 13.56 21.59 17.56
C LYS A 156 14.15 21.11 16.25
N CYS A 157 15.46 21.29 16.11
CA CYS A 157 16.23 20.60 15.11
C CYS A 157 17.35 19.76 15.71
N ALA A 158 17.75 18.71 15.01
CA ALA A 158 19.02 18.04 15.26
C ALA A 158 19.73 17.75 13.95
N PHE A 159 21.02 18.01 13.94
CA PHE A 159 21.89 17.69 12.82
C PHE A 159 22.47 16.29 12.98
N GLN A 160 22.45 15.53 11.90
CA GLN A 160 23.08 14.22 11.79
C GLN A 160 24.09 14.27 10.65
N LYS A 161 25.29 13.78 10.92
CA LYS A 161 26.23 13.43 9.84
C LYS A 161 25.66 12.24 9.08
N SER A 162 25.79 12.26 7.76
CA SER A 162 25.46 11.11 6.95
C SER A 162 26.21 9.87 7.44
N ALA A 163 25.49 8.75 7.58
CA ALA A 163 26.09 7.47 7.93
C ALA A 163 26.85 6.83 6.76
N VAL A 164 26.66 7.37 5.54
CA VAL A 164 27.26 6.84 4.32
C VAL A 164 28.69 7.37 4.19
N LYS A 165 29.68 6.46 4.18
CA LYS A 165 31.12 6.78 4.20
C LYS A 165 31.57 7.72 3.08
N ASP A 166 30.91 7.68 1.92
CA ASP A 166 31.25 8.47 0.74
C ASP A 166 30.52 9.82 0.65
N LYS A 167 29.66 10.11 1.63
CA LYS A 167 28.77 11.28 1.67
C LYS A 167 28.94 12.06 2.97
N LYS A 168 30.18 12.14 3.47
CA LYS A 168 30.50 12.78 4.76
C LYS A 168 30.09 14.26 4.83
N ASP A 169 29.99 14.92 3.69
CA ASP A 169 29.62 16.33 3.56
C ASP A 169 28.11 16.54 3.37
N GLU A 170 27.32 15.47 3.31
CA GLU A 170 25.86 15.58 3.23
C GLU A 170 25.27 15.80 4.63
N PHE A 171 24.44 16.83 4.75
CA PHE A 171 23.78 17.18 6.00
C PHE A 171 22.37 16.61 6.01
N LEU A 172 22.10 15.82 7.04
CA LEU A 172 20.75 15.41 7.38
C LEU A 172 20.30 16.20 8.61
N MET A 173 19.31 17.06 8.43
CA MET A 173 18.67 17.79 9.53
C MET A 173 17.32 17.14 9.82
N GLN A 174 17.03 16.89 11.09
CA GLN A 174 15.71 16.46 11.54
C GLN A 174 15.03 17.67 12.16
N LEU A 175 13.83 18.03 11.70
CA LEU A 175 13.01 19.12 12.21
C LEU A 175 11.75 18.55 12.85
N SER A 176 11.52 18.78 14.15
CA SER A 176 10.21 18.50 14.74
C SER A 176 9.28 19.66 14.48
N GLY A 177 8.10 19.39 13.94
CA GLY A 177 7.14 20.43 13.64
C GLY A 177 5.69 20.00 13.80
N LYS A 178 4.84 21.00 13.98
CA LYS A 178 3.41 20.88 14.13
C LYS A 178 2.72 21.91 13.25
N TYR A 179 1.89 21.46 12.33
CA TYR A 179 1.02 22.31 11.54
C TYR A 179 -0.37 22.36 12.16
N GLN A 180 -0.92 23.56 12.36
CA GLN A 180 -2.32 23.79 12.76
C GLN A 180 -2.96 24.94 11.97
N GLY A 181 -2.42 25.25 10.79
CA GLY A 181 -2.81 26.43 10.01
C GLY A 181 -4.20 26.36 9.36
N GLY A 182 -4.86 25.19 9.34
CA GLY A 182 -6.23 25.06 8.83
C GLY A 182 -6.37 25.11 7.31
N GLY A 183 -5.29 24.94 6.55
CA GLY A 183 -5.33 24.91 5.09
C GLY A 183 -6.18 23.76 4.54
N GLY A 184 -6.76 23.95 3.37
CA GLY A 184 -7.63 22.98 2.74
C GLY A 184 -8.28 23.46 1.45
N VAL A 185 -9.34 22.78 1.04
CA VAL A 185 -9.99 22.98 -0.25
C VAL A 185 -11.51 22.90 -0.07
N ASP A 186 -12.23 23.83 -0.69
CA ASP A 186 -13.66 23.78 -0.90
C ASP A 186 -13.93 23.22 -2.29
N LEU A 187 -14.79 22.20 -2.34
CA LEU A 187 -15.10 21.41 -3.50
C LEU A 187 -16.61 21.38 -3.69
N SER A 188 -17.05 21.24 -4.93
CA SER A 188 -18.44 20.89 -5.25
C SER A 188 -18.47 19.58 -6.04
N THR A 189 -19.52 18.78 -5.84
CA THR A 189 -19.74 17.54 -6.60
C THR A 189 -21.22 17.19 -6.63
N GLU A 190 -21.59 16.12 -7.32
CA GLU A 190 -22.97 15.61 -7.38
C GLU A 190 -23.01 14.17 -6.84
N LEU A 191 -24.00 13.83 -6.03
CA LEU A 191 -24.34 12.43 -5.76
C LEU A 191 -25.26 11.90 -6.84
N ILE A 192 -24.91 10.73 -7.37
CA ILE A 192 -25.66 10.06 -8.41
C ILE A 192 -26.38 8.87 -7.75
N PHE A 193 -27.69 9.02 -7.55
CA PHE A 193 -28.54 7.92 -7.06
C PHE A 193 -29.11 7.12 -8.23
N THR A 194 -29.56 7.85 -9.25
CA THR A 194 -30.04 7.33 -10.53
C THR A 194 -29.60 8.28 -11.63
N GLU A 195 -29.80 7.92 -12.90
CA GLU A 195 -29.46 8.80 -14.03
C GLU A 195 -30.19 10.16 -13.95
N ASN A 196 -31.39 10.17 -13.36
CA ASN A 196 -32.27 11.34 -13.28
C ASN A 196 -32.22 12.06 -11.92
N LEU A 197 -31.69 11.42 -10.88
CA LEU A 197 -31.63 12.01 -9.53
C LEU A 197 -30.18 12.30 -9.16
N ARG A 198 -29.84 13.59 -9.24
CA ARG A 198 -28.53 14.12 -8.83
C ARG A 198 -28.69 15.16 -7.74
N ILE A 199 -27.86 15.08 -6.72
CA ILE A 199 -27.88 16.01 -5.58
C ILE A 199 -26.53 16.71 -5.49
N SER A 200 -26.51 18.03 -5.64
CA SER A 200 -25.30 18.83 -5.48
C SER A 200 -24.83 18.83 -4.02
N LEU A 201 -23.53 18.64 -3.83
CA LEU A 201 -22.83 18.64 -2.55
C LEU A 201 -21.77 19.74 -2.52
N ASP A 202 -21.72 20.46 -1.40
CA ASP A 202 -20.60 21.31 -1.04
C ASP A 202 -19.71 20.55 -0.04
N ILE A 203 -18.45 20.33 -0.39
CA ILE A 203 -17.49 19.59 0.42
C ILE A 203 -16.38 20.55 0.86
N CYS A 204 -16.18 20.66 2.16
CA CYS A 204 -15.09 21.44 2.76
C CYS A 204 -14.10 20.47 3.41
N VAL A 205 -12.89 20.40 2.87
CA VAL A 205 -11.78 19.60 3.41
C VAL A 205 -10.81 20.56 4.08
N ARG A 206 -10.48 20.35 5.35
CA ARG A 206 -9.57 21.21 6.13
C ARG A 206 -8.60 20.39 6.96
N MET A 207 -7.32 20.70 6.88
CA MET A 207 -6.29 20.05 7.69
C MET A 207 -6.29 20.63 9.10
N LYS A 208 -6.65 19.82 10.11
CA LYS A 208 -6.72 20.27 11.52
C LYS A 208 -5.35 20.32 12.16
N TYR A 209 -4.62 19.21 12.06
CA TYR A 209 -3.26 19.16 12.59
C TYR A 209 -2.41 18.10 11.88
N VAL A 210 -1.12 18.38 11.73
CA VAL A 210 -0.09 17.42 11.32
C VAL A 210 1.12 17.62 12.23
N GLU A 211 1.59 16.56 12.87
CA GLU A 211 2.74 16.59 13.75
C GLU A 211 3.74 15.51 13.33
N GLY A 212 5.04 15.80 13.39
CA GLY A 212 6.05 14.81 13.06
C GLY A 212 7.46 15.37 13.00
N VAL A 213 8.38 14.49 12.59
CA VAL A 213 9.77 14.86 12.30
C VAL A 213 9.97 14.84 10.81
N LEU A 214 10.30 16.00 10.26
CA LEU A 214 10.67 16.19 8.87
C LEU A 214 12.19 16.05 8.75
N ASN A 215 12.63 15.05 8.00
CA ASN A 215 14.02 14.95 7.59
C ASN A 215 14.24 15.87 6.40
N VAL A 216 15.23 16.75 6.53
CA VAL A 216 15.71 17.65 5.49
C VAL A 216 17.10 17.19 5.10
N PHE A 217 17.23 16.79 3.86
CA PHE A 217 18.49 16.43 3.24
C PHE A 217 19.00 17.62 2.44
N ALA A 218 20.15 18.14 2.84
CA ALA A 218 20.85 19.23 2.17
C ALA A 218 22.11 18.67 1.49
N PRO A 219 22.14 18.62 0.14
CA PRO A 219 23.33 18.20 -0.59
C PRO A 219 24.49 19.19 -0.41
N HIS A 220 25.72 18.70 -0.55
CA HIS A 220 26.93 19.52 -0.47
C HIS A 220 27.18 20.33 -1.76
N GLN A 221 26.70 19.85 -2.90
CA GLN A 221 26.96 20.50 -4.18
C GLN A 221 26.02 21.67 -4.41
N LYS A 222 26.59 22.79 -4.85
CA LYS A 222 25.84 23.99 -5.21
C LYS A 222 24.89 23.68 -6.37
N GLY A 223 23.60 23.99 -6.17
CA GLY A 223 22.57 23.83 -7.19
C GLY A 223 21.88 22.46 -7.20
N GLU A 224 22.29 21.53 -6.33
CA GLU A 224 21.54 20.29 -6.10
C GLU A 224 20.26 20.54 -5.29
N LEU A 225 19.28 19.67 -5.52
CA LEU A 225 17.96 19.75 -4.90
C LEU A 225 18.01 19.31 -3.44
N TRP A 226 17.48 20.15 -2.56
CA TRP A 226 17.16 19.77 -1.20
C TRP A 226 16.01 18.79 -1.22
N SER A 227 15.97 17.84 -0.29
CA SER A 227 14.83 16.93 -0.17
C SER A 227 14.27 16.93 1.25
N LEU A 228 12.93 16.92 1.34
CA LEU A 228 12.21 16.92 2.60
C LEU A 228 11.26 15.73 2.63
N TYR A 229 11.30 14.97 3.72
CA TYR A 229 10.44 13.80 3.88
C TYR A 229 10.19 13.46 5.35
N LEU A 230 9.03 12.90 5.65
CA LEU A 230 8.72 12.21 6.88
C LEU A 230 9.33 10.80 6.83
N PRO A 231 10.03 10.34 7.87
CA PRO A 231 10.61 9.00 7.91
C PRO A 231 9.54 7.89 7.98
N ARG A 232 8.33 8.25 8.44
CA ARG A 232 7.19 7.35 8.61
C ARG A 232 5.90 8.11 8.28
N PRO A 233 4.86 7.40 7.80
CA PRO A 233 3.58 8.04 7.55
C PRO A 233 3.03 8.57 8.87
N PRO A 234 2.40 9.75 8.86
CA PRO A 234 1.80 10.29 10.07
C PRO A 234 0.69 9.32 10.50
N ASN A 235 0.61 9.02 11.79
CA ASN A 235 -0.41 8.11 12.31
C ASN A 235 -1.68 8.92 12.67
N PRO A 236 -2.81 8.26 13.00
CA PRO A 236 -4.03 8.97 13.36
C PRO A 236 -3.94 9.89 14.59
N SER A 237 -2.90 9.74 15.44
CA SER A 237 -2.67 10.63 16.58
C SER A 237 -1.77 11.82 16.25
N THR A 238 -1.10 11.81 15.09
CA THR A 238 -0.26 12.91 14.59
C THR A 238 -0.82 13.55 13.32
N PHE A 239 -2.01 13.15 12.88
CA PHE A 239 -2.66 13.69 11.70
C PHE A 239 -4.17 13.68 11.84
N ALA A 240 -4.82 14.82 11.57
CA ALA A 240 -6.25 14.86 11.32
C ALA A 240 -6.63 15.88 10.25
N ALA A 241 -7.58 15.47 9.41
CA ALA A 241 -8.33 16.33 8.52
C ALA A 241 -9.81 16.34 8.96
N ASP A 242 -10.46 17.48 8.79
CA ASP A 242 -11.91 17.59 8.80
C ASP A 242 -12.43 17.49 7.38
N VAL A 243 -13.53 16.76 7.22
CA VAL A 243 -14.30 16.71 5.99
C VAL A 243 -15.74 17.01 6.38
N ASN A 244 -16.22 18.17 5.95
CA ASN A 244 -17.58 18.64 6.15
C ASN A 244 -18.31 18.60 4.81
N ILE A 245 -19.48 17.98 4.74
CA ILE A 245 -20.26 17.76 3.53
C ILE A 245 -21.63 18.41 3.76
N LYS A 246 -22.03 19.32 2.88
CA LYS A 246 -23.28 20.07 2.98
C LYS A 246 -24.17 19.88 1.75
N ILE A 247 -25.48 19.93 1.98
CA ILE A 247 -26.52 20.05 0.93
C ILE A 247 -27.34 21.28 1.28
N GLY A 248 -27.33 22.30 0.42
CA GLY A 248 -28.06 23.54 0.69
C GLY A 248 -27.69 24.18 2.04
N GLY A 249 -26.43 24.04 2.46
CA GLY A 249 -25.93 24.53 3.75
C GLY A 249 -26.10 23.59 4.96
N LEU A 250 -26.95 22.56 4.87
CA LEU A 250 -27.13 21.57 5.95
C LEU A 250 -26.00 20.55 5.95
N ASN A 251 -25.36 20.31 7.10
CA ASN A 251 -24.31 19.29 7.23
C ASN A 251 -24.91 17.88 7.20
N VAL A 252 -24.53 17.11 6.19
CA VAL A 252 -25.05 15.76 5.91
C VAL A 252 -23.96 14.68 6.01
N CYS A 253 -22.84 14.96 6.68
CA CYS A 253 -21.74 13.99 6.84
C CYS A 253 -22.20 12.63 7.40
N PHE A 254 -23.22 12.61 8.25
CA PHE A 254 -23.75 11.39 8.86
C PHE A 254 -24.59 10.54 7.90
N LEU A 255 -25.17 11.16 6.86
CA LEU A 255 -25.96 10.46 5.85
C LEU A 255 -25.08 9.73 4.83
N ILE A 256 -23.81 10.13 4.69
CA ILE A 256 -22.91 9.62 3.65
C ILE A 256 -21.52 9.29 4.23
N PRO A 257 -21.44 8.36 5.19
CA PRO A 257 -20.19 8.02 5.87
C PRO A 257 -19.13 7.47 4.89
N GLY A 258 -19.56 6.80 3.83
CA GLY A 258 -18.67 6.27 2.77
C GLY A 258 -17.88 7.37 2.07
N LEU A 259 -18.54 8.47 1.69
CA LEU A 259 -17.88 9.60 1.02
C LEU A 259 -16.89 10.30 1.95
N LYS A 260 -17.28 10.53 3.21
CA LYS A 260 -16.38 11.11 4.23
C LYS A 260 -15.12 10.25 4.42
N THR A 261 -15.30 8.94 4.53
CA THR A 261 -14.20 7.98 4.71
C THR A 261 -13.28 7.96 3.49
N PHE A 262 -13.86 7.94 2.30
CA PHE A 262 -13.12 8.05 1.03
C PHE A 262 -12.27 9.32 0.99
N LEU A 263 -12.86 10.49 1.22
CA LEU A 263 -12.14 11.77 1.19
C LEU A 263 -11.03 11.84 2.24
N ASN A 264 -11.29 11.41 3.48
CA ASN A 264 -10.26 11.33 4.52
C ASN A 264 -9.09 10.43 4.08
N SER A 265 -9.39 9.28 3.46
CA SER A 265 -8.37 8.38 2.94
C SER A 265 -7.56 9.04 1.81
N CYS A 266 -8.20 9.82 0.93
CA CYS A 266 -7.53 10.56 -0.13
C CYS A 266 -6.56 11.61 0.44
N VAL A 267 -6.97 12.40 1.44
CA VAL A 267 -6.11 13.39 2.08
C VAL A 267 -4.95 12.73 2.80
N TYR A 268 -5.23 11.66 3.57
CA TYR A 268 -4.20 10.89 4.26
C TYR A 268 -3.19 10.31 3.27
N ARG A 269 -3.65 9.74 2.15
CA ARG A 269 -2.77 9.24 1.10
C ARG A 269 -1.98 10.36 0.43
N ALA A 270 -2.60 11.50 0.13
CA ALA A 270 -1.93 12.62 -0.51
C ALA A 270 -0.76 13.13 0.35
N ILE A 271 -0.97 13.28 1.66
CA ILE A 271 0.06 13.77 2.58
C ILE A 271 1.05 12.65 2.92
N GLY A 272 0.52 11.48 3.28
CA GLY A 272 1.29 10.30 3.64
C GLY A 272 2.22 9.86 2.51
N PHE A 273 1.72 9.59 1.31
CA PHE A 273 2.57 9.07 0.22
C PHE A 273 3.52 10.12 -0.39
N VAL A 274 3.14 11.40 -0.40
CA VAL A 274 3.98 12.44 -1.00
C VAL A 274 5.11 12.83 -0.05
N LEU A 275 4.81 12.95 1.25
CA LEU A 275 5.80 13.40 2.22
C LEU A 275 6.55 12.26 2.88
N THR A 276 6.07 11.02 2.87
CA THR A 276 6.75 9.91 3.57
C THR A 276 7.73 9.19 2.67
N TRP A 277 8.92 8.89 3.20
CA TRP A 277 9.91 8.05 2.52
C TRP A 277 9.29 6.76 1.94
N PRO A 278 9.55 6.42 0.66
CA PRO A 278 10.52 7.03 -0.26
C PRO A 278 10.02 8.29 -0.99
N GLY A 279 8.76 8.68 -0.82
CA GLY A 279 8.22 9.97 -1.26
C GLY A 279 8.92 11.13 -0.56
N ARG A 280 9.13 12.23 -1.29
CA ARG A 280 9.80 13.42 -0.80
C ARG A 280 9.43 14.63 -1.63
N VAL A 281 9.50 15.79 -1.02
CA VAL A 281 9.44 17.08 -1.74
C VAL A 281 10.86 17.50 -2.02
N THR A 282 11.16 17.86 -3.27
CA THR A 282 12.44 18.46 -3.62
C THR A 282 12.29 19.95 -3.81
N LEU A 283 13.23 20.70 -3.23
CA LEU A 283 13.25 22.15 -3.29
C LEU A 283 14.57 22.61 -3.91
N CYS A 284 14.47 23.48 -4.90
CA CYS A 284 15.58 24.34 -5.30
C CYS A 284 15.62 25.52 -4.33
N LEU A 285 16.60 25.58 -3.42
CA LEU A 285 16.88 26.83 -2.74
C LEU A 285 17.47 27.80 -3.77
N PRO A 286 16.80 28.93 -4.06
CA PRO A 286 17.34 29.86 -5.02
C PRO A 286 18.63 30.45 -4.46
N PHE A 287 19.72 30.33 -5.21
CA PHE A 287 20.77 31.34 -5.12
C PHE A 287 20.14 32.69 -5.51
N PRO A 288 20.60 33.82 -4.94
CA PRO A 288 20.08 35.13 -5.29
C PRO A 288 19.99 35.26 -6.82
N GLY A 289 18.76 35.43 -7.35
CA GLY A 289 18.47 35.52 -8.78
C GLY A 289 17.80 34.31 -9.46
N ARG A 290 17.50 33.21 -8.75
CA ARG A 290 16.68 32.09 -9.29
C ARG A 290 15.27 32.06 -8.67
N LYS A 291 14.28 31.53 -9.41
CA LYS A 291 12.90 31.33 -8.91
C LYS A 291 12.84 30.13 -7.97
N PHE A 292 11.97 30.21 -6.96
CA PHE A 292 11.69 29.10 -6.04
C PHE A 292 10.59 28.23 -6.66
N ASP A 293 10.96 27.08 -7.20
CA ASP A 293 10.04 26.12 -7.83
C ASP A 293 10.01 24.84 -6.97
N PRO A 294 9.03 24.68 -6.06
CA PRO A 294 8.88 23.45 -5.29
C PRO A 294 8.28 22.36 -6.18
N GLU A 295 9.06 21.34 -6.52
CA GLU A 295 8.56 20.18 -7.26
C GLU A 295 8.26 19.04 -6.29
N PRO A 296 6.98 18.68 -6.07
CA PRO A 296 6.72 17.39 -5.45
C PRO A 296 7.31 16.33 -6.40
N GLU A 297 8.12 15.44 -5.86
CA GLU A 297 8.51 14.21 -6.54
C GLU A 297 7.57 13.12 -6.06
N PRO A 298 6.39 12.91 -6.71
CA PRO A 298 5.66 11.67 -6.53
C PRO A 298 6.64 10.51 -6.66
N TYR A 299 6.43 9.47 -5.88
CA TYR A 299 7.10 8.18 -6.09
C TYR A 299 7.11 7.77 -7.58
N GLU A 300 6.08 8.16 -8.32
CA GLU A 300 5.93 7.91 -9.77
C GLU A 300 6.68 8.90 -10.69
N ALA A 301 6.97 10.15 -10.28
CA ALA A 301 7.48 11.20 -11.19
C ALA A 301 8.97 11.07 -11.52
N LYS A 302 9.78 10.50 -10.62
CA LYS A 302 11.16 10.07 -10.95
C LYS A 302 11.22 8.70 -11.64
N MET A 303 10.07 8.09 -11.95
CA MET A 303 9.96 7.00 -12.91
C MET A 303 9.41 7.46 -14.28
N LYS A 304 9.48 8.74 -14.63
CA LYS A 304 9.49 9.13 -16.05
C LYS A 304 10.87 8.87 -16.68
N ILE A 305 11.28 7.61 -16.65
CA ILE A 305 12.25 7.11 -17.61
C ILE A 305 11.49 6.97 -18.92
N LYS A 306 11.74 7.88 -19.87
CA LYS A 306 11.56 7.57 -21.29
C LYS A 306 12.54 6.43 -21.63
N ARG A 307 12.14 5.19 -21.35
CA ARG A 307 12.52 3.92 -21.99
C ARG A 307 11.90 2.77 -21.22
N ILE A 308 11.16 1.95 -21.97
CA ILE A 308 10.38 0.80 -21.56
C ILE A 308 11.38 -0.33 -21.25
N GLY A 309 11.51 -0.66 -19.97
CA GLY A 309 12.34 -1.74 -19.42
C GLY A 309 11.95 -1.99 -17.96
N PRO A 310 12.23 -3.17 -17.39
CA PRO A 310 11.75 -3.62 -16.10
C PRO A 310 12.38 -2.76 -14.99
N ARG A 311 11.55 -2.41 -14.00
CA ARG A 311 11.95 -1.65 -12.80
C ARG A 311 13.23 -2.26 -12.21
N ARG A 312 14.34 -1.55 -12.27
CA ARG A 312 15.45 -1.81 -11.33
C ARG A 312 14.92 -1.50 -9.93
N GLN A 313 14.70 -2.54 -9.13
CA GLN A 313 14.55 -2.35 -7.69
C GLN A 313 15.81 -1.64 -7.18
N ARG A 314 15.64 -0.60 -6.35
CA ARG A 314 16.80 -0.05 -5.64
C ARG A 314 17.33 -1.14 -4.72
N PRO A 315 18.66 -1.36 -4.68
CA PRO A 315 19.27 -2.19 -3.65
C PRO A 315 18.83 -1.64 -2.29
N THR A 316 18.24 -2.48 -1.45
CA THR A 316 18.15 -2.17 -0.02
C THR A 316 19.57 -2.16 0.55
N ASP A 317 19.84 -1.41 1.63
CA ASP A 317 21.17 -1.38 2.30
C ASP A 317 21.65 -2.76 2.82
N SER A 318 20.81 -3.80 2.67
CA SER A 318 21.10 -5.21 2.96
C SER A 318 21.14 -6.13 1.73
N ASP A 319 20.89 -5.62 0.53
CA ASP A 319 20.98 -6.44 -0.69
C ASP A 319 22.44 -6.54 -1.11
N ASP A 320 23.03 -7.70 -0.85
CA ASP A 320 24.31 -8.11 -1.42
C ASP A 320 24.27 -7.89 -2.95
N THR A 321 25.39 -7.51 -3.57
CA THR A 321 25.54 -7.32 -5.01
C THR A 321 24.96 -8.50 -5.79
N ARG A 322 25.13 -9.71 -5.24
CA ARG A 322 24.57 -10.96 -5.77
C ARG A 322 23.04 -10.98 -5.86
N ASN A 323 22.35 -10.42 -4.87
CA ASN A 323 20.89 -10.32 -4.89
C ASN A 323 20.42 -9.40 -6.03
N ILE A 324 21.07 -8.25 -6.20
CA ILE A 324 20.72 -7.30 -7.27
C ILE A 324 20.86 -7.96 -8.64
N GLU A 325 21.95 -8.70 -8.86
CA GLU A 325 22.22 -9.42 -10.11
C GLU A 325 21.13 -10.47 -10.40
N ARG A 326 20.77 -11.28 -9.40
CA ARG A 326 19.72 -12.29 -9.53
C ARG A 326 18.37 -11.69 -9.89
N LYS A 327 17.98 -10.62 -9.19
CA LYS A 327 16.77 -9.87 -9.50
C LYS A 327 16.80 -9.28 -10.91
N PHE A 328 17.97 -8.81 -11.36
CA PHE A 328 18.18 -8.30 -12.71
C PHE A 328 18.01 -9.38 -13.79
N ILE A 329 18.47 -10.61 -13.55
CA ILE A 329 18.30 -11.74 -14.48
C ILE A 329 16.82 -12.07 -14.69
N ILE A 330 16.04 -12.15 -13.61
CA ILE A 330 14.60 -12.39 -13.72
C ILE A 330 13.88 -11.22 -14.40
N GLY A 331 14.33 -9.98 -14.15
CA GLY A 331 13.86 -8.82 -14.91
C GLY A 331 14.14 -8.93 -16.41
N ARG A 332 15.37 -9.31 -16.80
CA ARG A 332 15.76 -9.52 -18.21
C ARG A 332 14.94 -10.64 -18.85
N PHE A 333 14.66 -11.71 -18.12
CA PHE A 333 13.83 -12.81 -18.58
C PHE A 333 12.46 -12.30 -19.09
N PHE A 334 11.71 -11.55 -18.26
CA PHE A 334 10.42 -11.02 -18.70
C PHE A 334 10.52 -9.96 -19.80
N GLU A 335 11.48 -9.04 -19.69
CA GLU A 335 11.64 -7.96 -20.65
C GLU A 335 12.03 -8.47 -22.05
N GLN A 336 13.11 -9.24 -22.12
CA GLN A 336 13.69 -9.61 -23.40
C GLN A 336 12.84 -10.67 -24.10
N ILE A 337 12.45 -11.71 -23.36
CA ILE A 337 11.72 -12.83 -23.95
C ILE A 337 10.26 -12.46 -24.20
N PHE A 338 9.54 -11.94 -23.20
CA PHE A 338 8.09 -11.71 -23.37
C PHE A 338 7.73 -10.33 -23.94
N TRP A 339 8.49 -9.27 -23.63
CA TRP A 339 8.17 -7.93 -24.15
C TRP A 339 8.84 -7.62 -25.49
N LYS A 340 10.13 -7.99 -25.64
CA LYS A 340 10.87 -7.78 -26.90
C LYS A 340 10.77 -8.97 -27.87
N LYS A 341 10.17 -10.07 -27.44
CA LYS A 341 10.00 -11.30 -28.24
C LYS A 341 11.34 -11.88 -28.72
N ASP A 342 12.41 -11.64 -27.95
CA ASP A 342 13.74 -12.15 -28.22
C ASP A 342 13.93 -13.50 -27.51
N VAL A 343 13.56 -14.57 -28.22
CA VAL A 343 13.57 -15.94 -27.70
C VAL A 343 15.01 -16.47 -27.55
N ASP A 344 15.99 -15.90 -28.26
CA ASP A 344 17.37 -16.37 -28.22
C ASP A 344 18.08 -16.03 -26.91
N VAL A 345 17.58 -15.04 -26.17
CA VAL A 345 18.04 -14.68 -24.82
C VAL A 345 17.90 -15.84 -23.82
N VAL A 346 17.11 -16.88 -24.13
CA VAL A 346 17.11 -18.14 -23.36
C VAL A 346 18.53 -18.73 -23.25
N ASP A 347 19.36 -18.64 -24.30
CA ASP A 347 20.72 -19.17 -24.28
C ASP A 347 21.66 -18.38 -23.36
N GLU A 348 21.34 -17.11 -23.11
CA GLU A 348 22.10 -16.24 -22.20
C GLU A 348 21.70 -16.44 -20.74
N LEU A 349 20.41 -16.70 -20.47
CA LEU A 349 19.87 -16.64 -19.10
C LEU A 349 19.73 -18.00 -18.42
N PHE A 350 19.52 -19.07 -19.18
CA PHE A 350 19.25 -20.40 -18.64
C PHE A 350 20.49 -21.29 -18.67
N ALA A 351 20.63 -22.20 -17.73
CA ALA A 351 21.58 -23.31 -17.83
C ALA A 351 21.19 -24.24 -18.99
N GLN A 352 22.12 -25.06 -19.48
CA GLN A 352 21.86 -25.94 -20.63
C GLN A 352 20.75 -26.96 -20.32
N GLU A 353 20.74 -27.42 -19.08
CA GLU A 353 19.88 -28.44 -18.46
C GLU A 353 18.71 -27.85 -17.67
N ALA A 354 18.44 -26.54 -17.82
CA ALA A 354 17.43 -25.88 -16.99
C ALA A 354 16.04 -26.52 -17.13
N THR A 355 15.33 -26.65 -16.01
CA THR A 355 14.00 -27.23 -15.94
C THR A 355 12.94 -26.16 -15.76
N ILE A 356 11.74 -26.41 -16.31
CA ILE A 356 10.58 -25.56 -16.08
C ILE A 356 9.37 -26.44 -15.78
N THR A 357 8.78 -26.16 -14.64
CA THR A 357 7.60 -26.83 -14.08
C THR A 357 6.47 -25.82 -13.90
N GLY A 358 5.23 -26.31 -13.92
CA GLY A 358 4.04 -25.50 -13.61
C GLY A 358 3.68 -24.42 -14.64
N LEU A 359 4.54 -24.16 -15.65
CA LEU A 359 4.23 -23.28 -16.79
C LEU A 359 3.02 -23.81 -17.59
N MET A 360 2.61 -25.05 -17.35
CA MET A 360 1.52 -25.69 -18.07
C MET A 360 0.69 -26.53 -17.11
N PRO A 361 -0.63 -26.30 -17.00
CA PRO A 361 -1.48 -27.18 -16.22
C PRO A 361 -1.48 -28.59 -16.82
N TYR A 362 -1.47 -28.72 -18.16
CA TYR A 362 -1.47 -29.98 -18.89
C TYR A 362 -1.13 -29.72 -20.38
N PHE A 363 -0.55 -30.69 -21.10
CA PHE A 363 -0.58 -30.86 -22.58
C PHE A 363 0.54 -30.33 -23.52
N TYR A 364 1.79 -30.08 -23.10
CA TYR A 364 2.87 -30.09 -24.11
C TYR A 364 3.40 -31.50 -24.31
N ALA A 365 2.88 -32.20 -25.34
CA ALA A 365 3.32 -33.55 -25.73
C ALA A 365 3.32 -34.61 -24.60
N GLY A 366 2.45 -34.47 -23.60
CA GLY A 366 2.35 -35.40 -22.46
C GLY A 366 3.47 -35.28 -21.43
N LYS A 367 4.30 -34.24 -21.49
CA LYS A 367 5.36 -33.97 -20.50
C LYS A 367 4.93 -32.86 -19.55
N TRP A 368 5.18 -33.08 -18.26
CA TRP A 368 4.93 -32.11 -17.18
C TRP A 368 6.05 -31.08 -17.02
N GLU A 369 7.19 -31.35 -17.66
CA GLU A 369 8.42 -30.59 -17.50
C GLU A 369 8.99 -30.24 -18.88
N VAL A 370 9.43 -28.98 -19.01
CA VAL A 370 10.20 -28.51 -20.15
C VAL A 370 11.66 -28.53 -19.73
N MET A 371 12.46 -29.40 -20.38
CA MET A 371 13.87 -29.59 -20.05
C MET A 371 14.77 -29.02 -21.15
N GLY A 372 15.67 -28.13 -20.74
CA GLY A 372 16.72 -27.55 -21.56
C GLY A 372 16.28 -26.37 -22.43
N ARG A 373 17.27 -25.58 -22.85
CA ARG A 373 17.08 -24.31 -23.57
C ARG A 373 16.22 -24.44 -24.82
N ASN A 374 16.44 -25.47 -25.63
CA ASN A 374 15.72 -25.65 -26.90
C ASN A 374 14.22 -25.90 -26.71
N GLU A 375 13.84 -26.72 -25.72
CA GLU A 375 12.43 -26.97 -25.43
C GLU A 375 11.79 -25.73 -24.79
N MET A 376 12.52 -24.98 -23.98
CA MET A 376 12.07 -23.69 -23.45
C MET A 376 11.80 -22.67 -24.55
N LYS A 377 12.71 -22.52 -25.52
CA LYS A 377 12.51 -21.65 -26.69
C LYS A 377 11.24 -22.00 -27.45
N LYS A 378 10.98 -23.31 -27.65
CA LYS A 378 9.73 -23.78 -28.30
C LYS A 378 8.50 -23.41 -27.47
N ALA A 379 8.51 -23.68 -26.17
CA ALA A 379 7.39 -23.39 -25.28
C ALA A 379 7.05 -21.88 -25.25
N VAL A 380 8.07 -21.03 -25.12
CA VAL A 380 7.93 -19.56 -25.18
C VAL A 380 7.38 -19.12 -26.53
N THR A 381 7.92 -19.64 -27.63
CA THR A 381 7.47 -19.29 -28.98
C THR A 381 6.00 -19.62 -29.17
N HIS A 382 5.54 -20.77 -28.68
CA HIS A 382 4.13 -21.13 -28.70
C HIS A 382 3.26 -20.14 -27.93
N ILE A 383 3.68 -19.71 -26.73
CA ILE A 383 2.95 -18.69 -25.94
C ILE A 383 2.90 -17.35 -26.72
N LEU A 384 4.03 -16.91 -27.28
CA LEU A 384 4.11 -15.63 -28.01
C LEU A 384 3.27 -15.63 -29.29
N ASN A 385 3.13 -16.78 -29.95
CA ASN A 385 2.30 -16.93 -31.16
C ASN A 385 0.81 -17.01 -30.86
N ALA A 386 0.42 -17.53 -29.70
CA ALA A 386 -0.99 -17.63 -29.29
C ALA A 386 -1.60 -16.29 -28.85
N PHE A 387 -0.77 -15.38 -28.31
CA PHE A 387 -1.23 -14.15 -27.66
C PHE A 387 -0.57 -12.92 -28.28
N SER A 388 -1.30 -12.20 -29.15
CA SER A 388 -0.73 -11.05 -29.86
C SER A 388 -0.34 -9.88 -28.95
N ASP A 389 -1.09 -9.67 -27.86
CA ASP A 389 -0.94 -8.57 -26.90
C ASP A 389 -0.45 -9.02 -25.51
N LEU A 390 0.23 -10.17 -25.43
CA LEU A 390 0.76 -10.72 -24.17
C LEU A 390 1.58 -9.70 -23.39
N ARG A 391 1.19 -9.47 -22.13
CA ARG A 391 1.88 -8.57 -21.20
C ARG A 391 1.99 -9.17 -19.82
N PHE A 392 3.22 -9.37 -19.38
CA PHE A 392 3.54 -9.60 -17.97
C PHE A 392 3.79 -8.28 -17.25
N THR A 393 3.29 -8.17 -16.02
CA THR A 393 3.59 -7.09 -15.07
C THR A 393 4.16 -7.71 -13.82
N ILE A 394 5.44 -7.47 -13.54
CA ILE A 394 6.08 -7.90 -12.29
C ILE A 394 5.54 -7.01 -11.16
N VAL A 395 4.80 -7.61 -10.24
CA VAL A 395 4.23 -6.95 -9.06
C VAL A 395 5.29 -6.82 -7.98
N ASP A 396 6.00 -7.91 -7.74
CA ASP A 396 7.00 -8.00 -6.68
C ASP A 396 8.09 -9.01 -7.04
N LEU A 397 9.28 -8.79 -6.50
CA LEU A 397 10.43 -9.62 -6.76
C LEU A 397 11.34 -9.67 -5.53
N GLU A 398 11.31 -10.79 -4.84
CA GLU A 398 11.94 -10.98 -3.53
C GLU A 398 12.91 -12.16 -3.57
N ILE A 399 13.94 -12.11 -2.73
CA ILE A 399 14.81 -13.25 -2.44
C ILE A 399 14.52 -13.63 -0.99
N PRO A 400 14.27 -14.91 -0.68
CA PRO A 400 14.08 -15.35 0.70
C PRO A 400 15.20 -14.87 1.60
N ARG A 401 14.85 -14.45 2.83
CA ARG A 401 15.88 -14.15 3.82
C ARG A 401 16.67 -15.42 4.12
N PRO A 402 17.97 -15.34 4.46
CA PRO A 402 18.82 -16.52 4.69
C PRO A 402 18.26 -17.55 5.68
N ASN A 403 17.40 -17.12 6.61
CA ASN A 403 16.80 -17.98 7.64
C ASN A 403 15.44 -18.60 7.23
N PHE A 404 14.92 -18.29 6.04
CA PHE A 404 13.56 -18.63 5.62
C PHE A 404 13.48 -19.28 4.22
N GLY A 405 14.61 -19.56 3.57
CA GLY A 405 14.63 -20.25 2.28
C GLY A 405 16.01 -20.23 1.63
N ASP A 406 16.15 -20.90 0.50
CA ASP A 406 17.39 -20.90 -0.26
C ASP A 406 17.63 -19.50 -0.89
N PRO A 407 18.75 -18.83 -0.58
CA PRO A 407 19.10 -17.54 -1.17
C PRO A 407 19.32 -17.59 -2.69
N ASN A 408 19.39 -18.77 -3.30
CA ASN A 408 19.45 -19.01 -4.74
C ASN A 408 18.10 -18.94 -5.44
N ILE A 409 17.00 -18.91 -4.69
CA ILE A 409 15.66 -18.83 -5.25
C ILE A 409 15.20 -17.37 -5.26
N VAL A 410 14.67 -16.92 -6.39
CA VAL A 410 14.00 -15.63 -6.56
C VAL A 410 12.50 -15.85 -6.68
N HIS A 411 11.73 -15.19 -5.83
CA HIS A 411 10.26 -15.19 -5.86
C HIS A 411 9.78 -14.01 -6.70
N CYS A 412 9.07 -14.26 -7.79
CA CYS A 412 8.51 -13.24 -8.66
C CYS A 412 6.98 -13.33 -8.66
N ARG A 413 6.30 -12.33 -8.10
CA ARG A 413 4.85 -12.19 -8.23
C ARG A 413 4.55 -11.43 -9.52
N PHE A 414 3.66 -11.94 -10.35
CA PHE A 414 3.34 -11.31 -11.63
C PHE A 414 1.86 -11.34 -11.95
N ASN A 415 1.45 -10.40 -12.80
CA ASN A 415 0.16 -10.37 -13.46
C ASN A 415 0.37 -10.53 -14.97
N LEU A 416 -0.32 -11.48 -15.60
CA LEU A 416 -0.35 -11.67 -17.04
C LEU A 416 -1.67 -11.14 -17.58
N ARG A 417 -1.62 -10.37 -18.67
CA ARG A 417 -2.79 -9.99 -19.47
C ARG A 417 -2.54 -10.35 -20.92
N ALA A 418 -3.49 -11.01 -21.55
CA ALA A 418 -3.37 -11.43 -22.93
C ALA A 418 -4.75 -11.65 -23.56
N LYS A 419 -4.82 -11.54 -24.88
CA LYS A 419 -5.95 -11.90 -25.72
C LYS A 419 -5.54 -13.09 -26.57
N HIS A 420 -6.32 -14.16 -26.50
CA HIS A 420 -6.09 -15.38 -27.26
C HIS A 420 -6.66 -15.22 -28.68
N ASP A 421 -5.96 -14.48 -29.54
CA ASP A 421 -6.49 -14.02 -30.83
C ASP A 421 -5.61 -14.33 -32.05
N ALA A 422 -4.52 -15.06 -31.86
CA ALA A 422 -3.58 -15.38 -32.93
C ALA A 422 -3.59 -16.89 -33.22
N ASP A 423 -2.53 -17.61 -32.84
CA ASP A 423 -2.41 -19.02 -33.15
C ASP A 423 -3.10 -19.92 -32.10
N ASN A 424 -3.11 -21.22 -32.39
CA ASN A 424 -3.52 -22.27 -31.47
C ASN A 424 -2.67 -22.25 -30.20
N PHE A 425 -3.32 -22.11 -29.05
CA PHE A 425 -2.70 -22.25 -27.74
C PHE A 425 -2.90 -23.68 -27.24
N TRP A 426 -1.91 -24.55 -27.49
CA TRP A 426 -1.84 -25.92 -26.95
C TRP A 426 -3.07 -26.78 -27.24
N GLY A 427 -3.41 -26.92 -28.51
CA GLY A 427 -4.59 -27.64 -28.99
C GLY A 427 -5.87 -26.80 -28.98
N ILE A 428 -5.90 -25.64 -28.32
CA ILE A 428 -7.06 -24.76 -28.29
C ILE A 428 -6.97 -23.77 -29.46
N PRO A 429 -7.92 -23.77 -30.40
CA PRO A 429 -8.01 -22.72 -31.40
C PRO A 429 -8.22 -21.35 -30.74
N SER A 430 -7.74 -20.28 -31.38
CA SER A 430 -7.96 -18.92 -30.93
C SER A 430 -9.43 -18.67 -30.54
N THR A 431 -9.64 -18.16 -29.32
CA THR A 431 -10.98 -17.95 -28.75
C THR A 431 -11.44 -16.50 -28.81
N GLY A 432 -10.53 -15.57 -29.14
CA GLY A 432 -10.75 -14.12 -29.08
C GLY A 432 -10.92 -13.55 -27.66
N LYS A 433 -10.92 -14.38 -26.63
CA LYS A 433 -11.15 -13.97 -25.23
C LYS A 433 -9.90 -13.34 -24.62
N ARG A 434 -10.13 -12.40 -23.69
CA ARG A 434 -9.10 -11.86 -22.82
C ARG A 434 -8.92 -12.72 -21.57
N ILE A 435 -7.68 -12.83 -21.15
CA ILE A 435 -7.23 -13.59 -19.98
C ILE A 435 -6.44 -12.64 -19.10
N ILE A 436 -6.70 -12.72 -17.80
CA ILE A 436 -5.96 -12.00 -16.77
C ILE A 436 -5.56 -13.03 -15.72
N LEU A 437 -4.27 -13.34 -15.61
CA LEU A 437 -3.76 -14.28 -14.62
C LEU A 437 -2.92 -13.55 -13.58
N GLU A 438 -3.03 -14.01 -12.34
CA GLU A 438 -2.10 -13.65 -11.27
C GLU A 438 -1.34 -14.92 -10.90
N GLY A 439 -0.03 -14.77 -10.72
CA GLY A 439 0.84 -15.90 -10.44
C GLY A 439 2.09 -15.54 -9.65
N ILE A 440 2.78 -16.60 -9.25
CA ILE A 440 4.05 -16.57 -8.55
C ILE A 440 4.99 -17.51 -9.32
N LEU A 441 6.17 -17.02 -9.63
CA LEU A 441 7.25 -17.77 -10.24
C LEU A 441 8.38 -17.90 -9.21
N PHE A 442 8.79 -19.13 -8.92
CA PHE A 442 10.02 -19.42 -8.18
C PHE A 442 11.11 -19.73 -9.19
N THR A 443 12.23 -19.02 -9.12
CA THR A 443 13.36 -19.25 -10.03
C THR A 443 14.63 -19.52 -9.26
N GLU A 444 15.19 -20.71 -9.42
CA GLU A 444 16.48 -21.06 -8.85
C GLU A 444 17.61 -20.65 -9.81
N LEU A 445 18.64 -19.99 -9.27
CA LEU A 445 19.85 -19.62 -10.00
C LEU A 445 21.09 -20.28 -9.41
N ASN A 446 21.95 -20.83 -10.27
CA ASN A 446 23.21 -21.41 -9.84
C ASN A 446 24.23 -20.33 -9.39
N LYS A 447 25.46 -20.77 -9.10
CA LYS A 447 26.56 -19.89 -8.64
C LYS A 447 27.00 -18.88 -9.70
N ASP A 448 26.86 -19.23 -10.98
CA ASP A 448 27.20 -18.40 -12.14
C ASP A 448 26.00 -17.55 -12.61
N ASN A 449 24.94 -17.53 -11.80
CA ASN A 449 23.69 -16.81 -12.04
C ASN A 449 22.94 -17.23 -13.33
N PHE A 450 23.06 -18.48 -13.75
CA PHE A 450 22.15 -19.06 -14.74
C PHE A 450 20.91 -19.62 -14.05
N ILE A 451 19.75 -19.46 -14.69
CA ILE A 451 18.49 -20.07 -14.26
C ILE A 451 18.59 -21.58 -14.47
N VAL A 452 18.49 -22.36 -13.39
CA VAL A 452 18.52 -23.83 -13.43
C VAL A 452 17.16 -24.46 -13.26
N ASP A 453 16.23 -23.81 -12.54
CA ASP A 453 14.86 -24.27 -12.42
C ASP A 453 13.88 -23.08 -12.37
N GLN A 454 12.69 -23.26 -12.96
CA GLN A 454 11.57 -22.33 -12.86
C GLN A 454 10.28 -23.07 -12.56
N ASN A 455 9.67 -22.74 -11.44
CA ASN A 455 8.39 -23.30 -11.04
C ASN A 455 7.30 -22.22 -11.05
N TRP A 456 6.33 -22.37 -11.94
CA TRP A 456 5.25 -21.41 -12.16
C TRP A 456 3.97 -21.85 -11.47
N TYR A 457 3.39 -20.95 -10.68
CA TYR A 457 2.10 -21.15 -10.02
C TYR A 457 1.16 -20.00 -10.40
N TRP A 458 -0.08 -20.32 -10.74
CA TRP A 458 -1.09 -19.30 -11.04
C TRP A 458 -2.49 -19.71 -10.63
N ALA A 459 -3.33 -18.70 -10.42
CA ALA A 459 -4.74 -18.91 -10.17
C ALA A 459 -5.43 -19.47 -11.43
N PRO A 460 -6.15 -20.61 -11.35
CA PRO A 460 -6.69 -21.30 -12.53
C PRO A 460 -7.89 -20.59 -13.15
N SER A 461 -8.58 -19.78 -12.34
CA SER A 461 -9.92 -19.26 -12.62
C SER A 461 -10.02 -18.54 -13.96
N SER A 462 -8.97 -17.85 -14.40
CA SER A 462 -9.00 -17.14 -15.68
C SER A 462 -8.59 -18.00 -16.87
N LEU A 463 -7.84 -19.09 -16.67
CA LEU A 463 -7.56 -20.06 -17.73
C LEU A 463 -8.79 -20.92 -18.04
N LEU A 464 -9.64 -21.20 -17.05
CA LEU A 464 -10.91 -21.92 -17.26
C LEU A 464 -11.79 -21.26 -18.34
N ALA A 465 -11.68 -19.94 -18.54
CA ALA A 465 -12.39 -19.24 -19.61
C ALA A 465 -12.00 -19.69 -21.04
N LEU A 466 -10.79 -20.24 -21.22
CA LEU A 466 -10.31 -20.85 -22.46
C LEU A 466 -10.72 -22.31 -22.62
N PHE A 467 -11.11 -22.98 -21.53
CA PHE A 467 -11.40 -24.41 -21.50
C PHE A 467 -12.88 -24.74 -21.20
N PRO A 468 -13.87 -24.12 -21.87
CA PRO A 468 -15.28 -24.34 -21.54
C PRO A 468 -15.75 -25.79 -21.79
N LYS A 469 -14.97 -26.60 -22.53
CA LYS A 469 -15.28 -28.02 -22.81
C LYS A 469 -14.52 -29.03 -21.92
N MET A 470 -13.56 -28.59 -21.10
CA MET A 470 -12.84 -29.49 -20.19
C MET A 470 -13.44 -29.52 -18.78
N VAL A 471 -14.36 -28.59 -18.47
CA VAL A 471 -15.17 -28.68 -17.25
C VAL A 471 -16.23 -29.75 -17.53
N GLY A 472 -15.93 -30.99 -17.14
CA GLY A 472 -16.89 -32.09 -17.21
C GLY A 472 -18.16 -31.74 -16.40
N PRO A 473 -19.32 -32.35 -16.70
CA PRO A 473 -20.55 -32.12 -15.94
C PRO A 473 -20.35 -32.31 -14.42
N GLU A 474 -19.44 -33.21 -14.04
CA GLU A 474 -19.04 -33.45 -12.65
C GLU A 474 -18.39 -32.21 -11.98
N GLU A 475 -17.55 -31.43 -12.69
CA GLU A 475 -16.92 -30.22 -12.11
C GLU A 475 -17.91 -29.06 -11.97
N VAL A 476 -18.88 -28.93 -12.89
CA VAL A 476 -19.96 -27.94 -12.79
C VAL A 476 -20.87 -28.25 -11.61
N GLU A 477 -21.18 -29.52 -11.40
CA GLU A 477 -21.98 -30.00 -10.27
C GLU A 477 -21.24 -29.84 -8.94
N LEU A 478 -19.92 -30.04 -8.91
CA LEU A 478 -19.08 -29.82 -7.74
C LEU A 478 -18.91 -28.33 -7.37
N GLU A 479 -18.70 -27.44 -8.36
CA GLU A 479 -18.66 -25.98 -8.12
C GLU A 479 -19.98 -25.47 -7.53
N LYS A 480 -21.09 -26.07 -7.96
CA LYS A 480 -22.41 -25.80 -7.42
C LYS A 480 -22.49 -26.25 -5.95
N LYS A 481 -22.06 -27.48 -5.64
CA LYS A 481 -21.98 -28.00 -4.26
C LYS A 481 -21.10 -27.16 -3.34
N ILE A 482 -19.96 -26.66 -3.83
CA ILE A 482 -19.08 -25.76 -3.05
C ILE A 482 -19.76 -24.41 -2.77
N LYS A 483 -20.46 -23.83 -3.76
CA LYS A 483 -21.23 -22.58 -3.55
C LYS A 483 -22.41 -22.77 -2.60
N GLU A 484 -22.99 -23.96 -2.60
CA GLU A 484 -24.09 -24.36 -1.71
C GLU A 484 -23.58 -24.81 -0.31
N GLY A 485 -22.26 -24.88 -0.12
CA GLY A 485 -21.63 -25.23 1.16
C GLY A 485 -21.59 -26.73 1.46
N GLU A 486 -21.94 -27.58 0.49
CA GLU A 486 -22.00 -29.03 0.61
C GLU A 486 -20.60 -29.69 0.54
N GLU A 487 -19.63 -29.05 -0.09
CA GLU A 487 -18.25 -29.53 -0.20
C GLU A 487 -17.20 -28.45 0.04
N LYS A 488 -16.02 -28.86 0.54
CA LYS A 488 -14.88 -27.97 0.79
C LYS A 488 -13.96 -27.93 -0.43
N ARG A 489 -13.45 -26.74 -0.74
CA ARG A 489 -12.61 -26.45 -1.92
C ARG A 489 -11.28 -27.24 -2.00
N ALA A 490 -10.88 -27.93 -0.92
CA ALA A 490 -9.60 -28.63 -0.81
C ALA A 490 -9.56 -30.01 -1.51
N ASP A 491 -10.72 -30.57 -1.90
CA ASP A 491 -10.82 -31.96 -2.39
C ASP A 491 -10.65 -32.13 -3.92
N PHE A 492 -10.41 -31.04 -4.65
CA PHE A 492 -10.24 -31.02 -6.10
C PHE A 492 -8.89 -31.66 -6.51
N PRO A 493 -8.82 -32.58 -7.49
CA PRO A 493 -7.54 -33.15 -7.98
C PRO A 493 -6.56 -32.08 -8.47
N PHE A 494 -7.08 -31.03 -9.09
CA PHE A 494 -6.32 -29.88 -9.54
C PHE A 494 -5.85 -28.99 -8.37
N PHE A 495 -6.55 -28.96 -7.22
CA PHE A 495 -6.06 -28.29 -6.00
C PHE A 495 -5.16 -29.21 -5.14
N ARG A 496 -5.26 -30.55 -5.24
CA ARG A 496 -4.34 -31.49 -4.57
C ARG A 496 -2.88 -31.29 -4.98
N GLY A 497 -2.59 -30.92 -6.24
CA GLY A 497 -1.24 -30.57 -6.66
C GLY A 497 -0.66 -29.34 -5.94
N LEU A 498 -1.52 -28.36 -5.61
CA LEU A 498 -1.16 -27.19 -4.81
C LEU A 498 -0.99 -27.53 -3.32
N SER A 499 -1.81 -28.44 -2.79
CA SER A 499 -1.73 -28.92 -1.40
C SER A 499 -0.50 -29.79 -1.13
N TYR A 500 -0.08 -30.61 -2.10
CA TYR A 500 1.03 -31.56 -1.95
C TYR A 500 2.38 -30.83 -1.82
N VAL A 501 2.60 -29.76 -2.58
CA VAL A 501 3.85 -28.97 -2.56
C VAL A 501 3.96 -28.06 -1.32
N MET A 502 2.83 -27.63 -0.75
CA MET A 502 2.84 -26.89 0.52
C MET A 502 3.07 -27.81 1.74
N ALA A 503 2.77 -29.11 1.62
CA ALA A 503 3.04 -30.09 2.66
C ALA A 503 4.52 -30.53 2.69
N GLU A 504 5.18 -30.68 1.53
CA GLU A 504 6.61 -31.05 1.46
C GLU A 504 7.56 -29.91 1.86
N ASN A 505 7.14 -28.65 1.80
CA ASN A 505 7.95 -27.51 2.28
C ASN A 505 7.73 -27.16 3.77
N GLN A 506 6.94 -27.97 4.49
CA GLN A 506 6.75 -27.85 5.95
C GLN A 506 7.39 -29.00 6.75
N SER A 507 8.14 -29.89 6.11
CA SER A 507 8.92 -30.96 6.78
C SER A 507 10.40 -30.62 6.93
#